data_AF-I3SHC4-F1
#
_entry.id   AF-I3SHC4-F1
#
_cell.length_a   1.000
_cell.length_b   1.000
_cell.length_c   1.000
_cell.angle_alpha   90.00
_cell.angle_beta   90.00
_cell.angle_gamma   90.00
#
_symmetry.space_group_name_H-M   'P 1'
#
loop_
_entity.id
_entity.type
_entity.pdbx_description
1 polymer ?
#
loop_
_entity_poly.entity_id
_entity_poly.type
_entity_poly.pdbx_seq_one_letter_code
_entity_poly.pdbx_strand_id
1 'polypeptide(L)'
;MAKKDIFSARRLFTEGKRKIMLCTERAHFYHRFKNIRGVKNLIMYSHPERKEFYPEIANLLDGSENPLCTALFSRLDRSRLERIVGTTWANRMVFSTKPVFVFCY
;
A
#
# COMPACT_ATOMS: atom_id res chain seq x y z
N MET A 1 -8.42 -24.53 -6.14
CA MET A 1 -7.01 -24.58 -5.71
C MET A 1 -6.49 -23.24 -5.17
N ALA A 2 -6.62 -22.13 -5.90
CA ALA A 2 -5.99 -20.83 -5.57
C ALA A 2 -6.25 -20.24 -4.16
N LYS A 3 -7.40 -20.48 -3.51
CA LYS A 3 -7.67 -19.94 -2.16
C LYS A 3 -6.71 -20.51 -1.11
N LYS A 4 -6.35 -21.80 -1.21
CA LYS A 4 -5.49 -22.47 -0.22
C LYS A 4 -4.08 -21.89 -0.24
N ASP A 5 -3.58 -21.58 -1.44
CA ASP A 5 -2.26 -20.99 -1.66
C ASP A 5 -2.14 -19.57 -1.06
N ILE A 6 -3.22 -18.77 -1.13
CA ILE A 6 -3.25 -17.42 -0.55
C ILE A 6 -3.17 -17.48 0.99
N PHE A 7 -3.91 -18.39 1.64
CA PHE A 7 -3.84 -18.56 3.08
C PHE A 7 -2.47 -19.10 3.52
N SER A 8 -1.90 -20.05 2.77
CA SER A 8 -0.55 -20.56 3.02
C SER A 8 0.50 -19.47 2.88
N ALA A 9 0.43 -18.65 1.82
CA ALA A 9 1.37 -17.54 1.62
C ALA A 9 1.29 -16.49 2.74
N ARG A 10 0.08 -16.12 3.16
CA ARG A 10 -0.14 -15.22 4.32
C ARG A 10 0.46 -15.80 5.59
N ARG A 11 0.20 -17.08 5.88
CA ARG A 11 0.74 -17.75 7.07
C ARG A 11 2.27 -17.75 7.07
N LEU A 12 2.89 -18.08 5.93
CA LEU A 12 4.35 -18.09 5.79
C LEU A 12 4.98 -16.70 5.98
N PHE A 13 4.28 -15.63 5.58
CA PHE A 13 4.72 -14.26 5.80
C PHE A 13 4.61 -13.87 7.28
N THR A 14 3.48 -14.15 7.93
CA THR A 14 3.30 -13.87 9.37
C THR A 14 4.24 -14.68 10.26
N GLU A 15 4.54 -15.94 9.87
CA GLU A 15 5.54 -16.79 10.54
C GLU A 15 6.99 -16.34 10.28
N GLY A 16 7.22 -15.34 9.42
CA GLY A 16 8.56 -14.86 9.06
C GLY A 16 9.37 -15.79 8.14
N LYS A 17 8.78 -16.88 7.67
CA LYS A 17 9.41 -17.81 6.69
C LYS A 17 9.60 -17.17 5.32
N ARG A 18 8.78 -16.17 4.97
CA ARG A 18 8.91 -15.36 3.76
C ARG A 18 9.09 -13.89 4.17
N LYS A 19 10.17 -13.26 3.68
CA LYS A 19 10.51 -11.87 4.00
C LYS A 19 9.71 -10.85 3.18
N ILE A 20 9.22 -11.23 2.00
CA ILE A 20 8.55 -10.35 1.05
C ILE A 20 7.26 -11.02 0.59
N MET A 21 6.18 -10.24 0.53
CA MET A 21 4.89 -10.66 -0.03
C MET A 21 4.45 -9.63 -1.07
N LEU A 22 4.22 -10.09 -2.30
CA LEU A 22 3.67 -9.26 -3.37
C LEU A 22 2.14 -9.44 -3.40
N CYS A 23 1.41 -8.32 -3.35
CA CYS A 23 -0.04 -8.31 -3.42
C CYS A 23 -0.50 -7.38 -4.55
N THR A 24 -1.57 -7.76 -5.23
CA THR A 24 -2.23 -6.92 -6.22
C THR A 24 -3.53 -6.35 -5.65
N GLU A 25 -3.97 -5.21 -6.18
CA GLU A 25 -5.26 -4.61 -5.79
C GLU A 25 -6.45 -5.56 -6.02
N ARG A 26 -6.41 -6.36 -7.10
CA ARG A 26 -7.45 -7.37 -7.37
C ARG A 26 -7.51 -8.41 -6.26
N ALA A 27 -6.36 -8.94 -5.85
CA ALA A 27 -6.30 -9.85 -4.72
C ALA A 27 -6.82 -9.17 -3.45
N HIS A 28 -6.53 -7.87 -3.27
CA HIS A 28 -7.01 -7.09 -2.14
C HIS A 28 -8.52 -6.93 -2.12
N PHE A 29 -9.11 -6.60 -3.26
CA PHE A 29 -10.54 -6.48 -3.46
C PHE A 29 -11.29 -7.79 -3.15
N TYR A 30 -10.84 -8.92 -3.69
CA TYR A 30 -11.55 -10.20 -3.51
C TYR A 30 -11.39 -10.82 -2.12
N HIS A 31 -10.29 -10.54 -1.42
CA HIS A 31 -9.94 -11.24 -0.19
C HIS A 31 -9.84 -10.35 1.05
N ARG A 32 -10.24 -9.06 0.95
CA ARG A 32 -10.22 -8.01 1.99
C ARG A 32 -9.19 -8.37 3.07
N PHE A 33 -7.92 -8.01 2.85
CA PHE A 33 -6.80 -8.36 3.73
C PHE A 33 -6.92 -7.65 5.08
N LYS A 34 -7.93 -7.99 5.88
CA LYS A 34 -8.20 -7.31 7.14
C LYS A 34 -7.16 -7.58 8.22
N ASN A 35 -6.22 -8.51 8.05
CA ASN A 35 -5.34 -8.97 9.13
C ASN A 35 -3.98 -9.54 8.67
N ILE A 36 -3.16 -8.80 7.90
CA ILE A 36 -1.73 -9.14 7.81
C ILE A 36 -1.01 -8.36 8.91
N ARG A 37 -0.48 -9.08 9.89
CA ARG A 37 0.27 -8.49 11.01
C ARG A 37 1.77 -8.65 10.76
N GLY A 38 2.56 -7.71 11.27
CA GLY A 38 4.03 -7.76 11.19
C GLY A 38 4.63 -7.16 9.92
N VAL A 39 3.88 -6.34 9.17
CA VAL A 39 4.45 -5.56 8.06
C VAL A 39 5.26 -4.41 8.65
N LYS A 40 6.57 -4.40 8.39
CA LYS A 40 7.47 -3.31 8.81
C LYS A 40 7.63 -2.24 7.73
N ASN A 41 7.80 -2.71 6.49
CA ASN A 41 8.03 -1.87 5.32
C ASN A 41 6.94 -2.15 4.30
N LEU A 42 6.23 -1.10 3.89
CA LEU A 42 5.22 -1.14 2.85
C LEU A 42 5.73 -0.35 1.64
N ILE A 43 5.81 -1.03 0.50
CA ILE A 43 6.18 -0.40 -0.77
C ILE A 43 4.95 -0.43 -1.68
N MET A 44 4.37 0.74 -1.95
CA MET A 44 3.31 0.90 -2.93
C MET A 44 3.95 1.15 -4.29
N TYR A 45 3.95 0.13 -5.15
CA TYR A 45 4.47 0.26 -6.51
C TYR A 45 3.59 1.17 -7.39
N SER A 46 2.28 1.04 -7.22
CA SER A 46 1.27 1.89 -7.85
C SER A 46 0.27 2.36 -6.81
N HIS A 47 -0.33 3.52 -7.07
CA HIS A 47 -1.34 4.10 -6.19
C HIS A 47 -2.67 3.34 -6.32
N PRO A 48 -3.34 3.02 -5.19
CA PRO A 48 -4.64 2.38 -5.21
C PRO A 48 -5.64 3.10 -6.12
N GLU A 49 -6.33 2.37 -6.98
CA GLU A 49 -7.34 2.97 -7.86
C GLU A 49 -8.54 3.51 -7.07
N ARG A 50 -8.84 2.87 -5.94
CA ARG A 50 -9.90 3.26 -5.00
C ARG A 50 -9.32 3.94 -3.77
N LYS A 51 -9.90 5.09 -3.41
CA LYS A 51 -9.52 5.84 -2.19
C LYS A 51 -9.65 5.00 -0.92
N GLU A 52 -10.65 4.12 -0.85
CA GLU A 52 -10.90 3.27 0.34
C GLU A 52 -9.73 2.32 0.64
N PHE A 53 -8.94 1.94 -0.37
CA PHE A 53 -7.86 0.98 -0.18
C PHE A 53 -6.61 1.61 0.42
N TYR A 54 -6.42 2.91 0.27
CA TYR A 54 -5.26 3.59 0.85
C TYR A 54 -5.19 3.43 2.39
N PRO A 55 -6.23 3.76 3.18
CA PRO A 55 -6.20 3.55 4.62
C PRO A 55 -6.18 2.06 5.00
N GLU A 56 -6.83 1.18 4.22
CA GLU A 56 -6.79 -0.27 4.49
C GLU A 56 -5.37 -0.84 4.38
N ILE A 57 -4.62 -0.42 3.36
CA ILE A 57 -3.23 -0.85 3.14
C ILE A 57 -2.29 -0.16 4.14
N ALA A 58 -2.49 1.12 4.43
CA ALA A 58 -1.71 1.85 5.43
C ALA A 58 -1.85 1.25 6.83
N ASN A 59 -3.06 0.81 7.21
CA ASN A 59 -3.31 0.15 8.50
C ASN A 59 -2.61 -1.20 8.65
N LEU A 60 -2.04 -1.78 7.59
CA LEU A 60 -1.20 -2.99 7.72
C LEU A 60 0.10 -2.71 8.50
N LEU A 61 0.53 -1.44 8.55
CA LEU A 61 1.72 -0.99 9.26
C LEU A 61 1.50 -0.74 10.76
N ASP A 62 0.24 -0.76 11.23
CA ASP A 62 -0.18 -0.39 12.60
C ASP A 62 0.39 -1.30 13.73
N GLY A 63 1.19 -2.31 13.37
CA GLY A 63 1.87 -3.21 14.31
C GLY A 63 3.40 -3.09 14.34
N SER A 64 4.00 -2.11 13.67
CA SER A 64 5.45 -1.92 13.61
C SER A 64 5.91 -0.70 14.43
N GLU A 65 7.00 -0.84 15.20
CA GLU A 65 7.59 0.26 15.99
C GLU A 65 8.09 1.42 15.12
N ASN A 66 8.55 1.12 13.90
CA ASN A 66 8.94 2.11 12.89
C ASN A 66 8.26 1.75 11.56
N PRO A 67 7.03 2.22 11.31
CA PRO A 67 6.32 1.93 10.07
C PRO A 67 6.92 2.76 8.91
N LEU A 68 7.47 2.10 7.91
CA LEU A 68 7.96 2.76 6.69
C LEU A 68 6.98 2.52 5.53
N CYS A 69 6.36 3.59 5.04
CA CYS A 69 5.56 3.57 3.81
C CYS A 69 6.32 4.31 2.70
N THR A 70 6.61 3.63 1.60
CA THR A 70 7.22 4.24 0.41
C THR A 70 6.28 4.04 -0.77
N ALA A 71 5.82 5.14 -1.36
CA ALA A 71 4.97 5.11 -2.54
C ALA A 71 5.75 5.60 -3.77
N LEU A 72 5.73 4.80 -4.83
CA LEU A 72 6.28 5.17 -6.13
C LEU A 72 5.17 5.79 -6.97
N PHE A 73 5.43 6.95 -7.55
CA PHE A 73 4.53 7.61 -8.50
C PHE A 73 5.31 8.15 -9.69
N SER A 74 4.63 8.16 -10.83
CA SER A 74 5.05 8.89 -12.02
C SER A 74 4.07 10.01 -12.34
N ARG A 75 4.43 10.92 -13.26
CA ARG A 75 3.54 11.98 -13.75
C ARG A 75 2.25 11.42 -14.37
N LEU A 76 2.30 10.18 -14.87
CA LEU A 76 1.15 9.46 -15.45
C LEU A 76 0.13 9.02 -14.40
N ASP A 77 0.54 8.86 -13.14
CA ASP A 77 -0.35 8.43 -12.05
C ASP A 77 -1.06 9.60 -11.36
N ARG A 78 -0.95 10.82 -11.92
CA ARG A 78 -1.56 12.03 -11.34
C ARG A 78 -3.03 11.82 -11.01
N SER A 79 -3.83 11.27 -11.92
CA SER A 79 -5.27 11.07 -11.69
C SER A 79 -5.57 10.06 -10.57
N ARG A 80 -4.67 9.10 -10.32
CA ARG A 80 -4.79 8.16 -9.18
C ARG A 80 -4.39 8.84 -7.87
N LEU A 81 -3.31 9.62 -7.92
CA LEU A 81 -2.82 10.40 -6.80
C LEU A 81 -3.87 11.42 -6.32
N GLU A 82 -4.49 12.16 -7.25
CA GLU A 82 -5.55 13.15 -6.97
C GLU A 82 -6.72 12.57 -6.18
N ARG A 83 -7.04 11.27 -6.37
CA ARG A 83 -8.12 10.59 -5.63
C ARG A 83 -7.79 10.31 -4.17
N ILE A 84 -6.51 10.23 -3.83
CA ILE A 84 -6.02 9.91 -2.48
C ILE A 84 -5.66 11.17 -1.72
N VAL A 85 -4.83 12.03 -2.33
CA VAL A 85 -4.26 13.21 -1.67
C VAL A 85 -5.00 14.51 -2.00
N GLY A 86 -5.93 14.46 -2.96
CA GLY A 86 -6.60 15.64 -3.51
C GLY A 86 -5.79 16.34 -4.60
N THR A 87 -6.43 17.27 -5.31
CA THR A 87 -5.86 17.99 -6.45
C THR A 87 -4.67 18.88 -6.07
N THR A 88 -4.71 19.55 -4.92
CA THR A 88 -3.67 20.47 -4.48
C THR A 88 -2.36 19.74 -4.17
N TRP A 89 -2.44 18.64 -3.40
CA TRP A 89 -1.27 17.84 -3.05
C TRP A 89 -0.74 17.03 -4.22
N ALA A 90 -1.62 16.53 -5.09
CA ALA A 90 -1.19 15.76 -6.25
C ALA A 90 -0.36 16.59 -7.21
N ASN A 91 -0.77 17.84 -7.48
CA ASN A 91 0.05 18.77 -8.26
C ASN A 91 1.39 19.04 -7.58
N ARG A 92 1.39 19.30 -6.27
CA ARG A 92 2.65 19.52 -5.53
C ARG A 92 3.57 18.32 -5.62
N MET A 93 3.08 17.10 -5.46
CA MET A 93 3.89 15.88 -5.53
C MET A 93 4.47 15.63 -6.93
N VAL A 94 3.68 15.84 -7.99
CA VAL A 94 4.10 15.60 -9.38
C VAL A 94 5.13 16.63 -9.87
N PHE A 95 5.03 17.88 -9.42
CA PHE A 95 5.92 18.97 -9.86
C PHE A 95 7.08 19.25 -8.89
N SER A 96 7.01 18.77 -7.65
CA SER A 96 8.08 18.95 -6.67
C SER A 96 9.24 18.00 -6.92
N THR A 97 10.46 18.48 -6.69
CA THR A 97 11.70 17.71 -6.71
C THR A 97 12.01 17.03 -5.37
N LYS A 98 11.23 17.30 -4.33
CA LYS A 98 11.42 16.70 -3.00
C LYS A 98 10.96 15.24 -2.99
N PRO A 99 11.68 14.32 -2.31
CA PRO A 99 11.31 12.91 -2.25
C PRO A 99 10.33 12.58 -1.12
N VAL A 100 10.15 13.46 -0.13
CA VAL A 100 9.30 13.22 1.05
C VAL A 100 8.17 14.23 1.08
N PHE A 101 6.94 13.74 1.23
CA PHE A 101 5.74 14.55 1.36
C PHE A 101 4.94 14.10 2.58
N VAL A 102 4.45 15.07 3.33
CA VAL A 102 3.53 14.85 4.45
C VAL A 102 2.20 15.47 4.05
N PHE A 103 1.14 14.66 4.06
CA PHE A 103 -0.22 15.11 3.76
C PHE A 103 -1.19 14.43 4.73
N CYS A 104 -2.27 15.12 5.08
CA CYS A 104 -3.36 14.54 5.85
C CYS A 104 -4.39 13.94 4.88
N TYR A 105 -4.88 12.74 5.20
CA TYR A 105 -5.98 12.07 4.50
C TYR A 105 -7.32 12.46 5.12
#